data_AF-A0A7W1WY43-F1
#
_entry.id   AF-A0A7W1WY43-F1
#
_cell.length_a   1.000
_cell.length_b   1.000
_cell.length_c   1.000
_cell.angle_alpha   90.00
_cell.angle_beta   90.00
_cell.angle_gamma   90.00
#
_symmetry.space_group_name_H-M   'P 1'
#
loop_
_entity.id
_entity.type
_entity.pdbx_description
1 polymer ?
#
loop_
_entity_poly.entity_id
_entity_poly.type
_entity_poly.pdbx_seq_one_letter_code
_entity_poly.pdbx_strand_id
1 'polypeptide(L)'
;MTVNSRSRLGSAAQYAEKERHPLLSDNDINTILVNGAQISLSKLKRAQSFDARLYYYAEIGVYLEVSLSRGAGILDATREQLQRIHTEATHLHMDANKTLNAVG
;
A
#
# COMPACT_ATOMS: atom_id res chain seq x y z
N MET A 1 55.26 14.53 -32.81
CA MET A 1 53.90 13.95 -32.92
C MET A 1 53.55 13.32 -31.58
N THR A 2 52.74 14.00 -30.77
CA THR A 2 52.28 13.52 -29.46
C THR A 2 50.84 13.03 -29.59
N VAL A 3 50.61 11.76 -29.25
CA VAL A 3 49.31 11.09 -29.30
C VAL A 3 48.58 11.38 -27.99
N ASN A 4 47.43 12.06 -28.04
CA ASN A 4 46.63 12.39 -26.86
C ASN A 4 45.45 11.42 -26.74
N SER A 5 45.60 10.41 -25.88
CA SER A 5 44.59 9.41 -25.56
C SER A 5 43.65 9.94 -24.47
N ARG A 6 42.57 10.63 -24.84
CA ARG A 6 41.49 10.97 -23.90
C ARG A 6 40.58 9.75 -23.70
N SER A 7 40.85 9.02 -22.63
CA SER A 7 40.02 7.94 -22.10
C SER A 7 38.69 8.45 -21.54
N ARG A 8 37.61 8.07 -22.23
CA ARG A 8 36.30 7.64 -21.70
C ARG A 8 35.82 8.25 -20.37
N LEU A 9 35.14 9.38 -20.43
CA LEU A 9 34.13 9.80 -19.45
C LEU A 9 32.76 9.32 -19.96
N GLY A 10 32.39 8.09 -19.62
CA GLY A 10 31.14 7.51 -20.09
C GLY A 10 30.85 6.19 -19.40
N SER A 11 30.48 6.25 -18.12
CA SER A 11 29.77 5.15 -17.46
C SER A 11 29.24 5.52 -16.07
N ALA A 12 29.85 6.44 -15.33
CA ALA A 12 29.46 6.66 -13.92
C ALA A 12 28.02 7.21 -13.72
N ALA A 13 27.49 7.99 -14.67
CA ALA A 13 26.18 8.64 -14.52
C ALA A 13 24.99 7.69 -14.79
N GLN A 14 25.18 6.60 -15.53
CA GLN A 14 24.08 5.72 -15.95
C GLN A 14 23.78 4.59 -14.95
N TYR A 15 24.69 4.31 -14.02
CA TYR A 15 24.47 3.30 -12.96
C TYR A 15 23.85 3.89 -11.69
N ALA A 16 23.92 5.21 -11.50
CA ALA A 16 23.38 5.88 -10.30
C ALA A 16 21.84 6.00 -10.28
N GLU A 17 21.17 5.67 -11.39
CA GLU A 17 19.71 5.76 -11.52
C GLU A 17 19.00 4.43 -11.22
N LYS A 18 19.73 3.30 -11.29
CA LYS A 18 19.16 1.95 -11.13
C LYS A 18 19.15 1.42 -9.69
N GLU A 19 19.80 2.10 -8.74
CA GLU A 19 19.95 1.64 -7.36
C GLU A 19 19.44 2.65 -6.31
N ARG A 20 18.56 3.57 -6.70
CA ARG A 20 17.76 4.27 -5.69
C ARG A 20 16.63 3.34 -5.28
N HIS A 21 16.95 2.30 -4.52
CA HIS A 21 16.02 1.77 -3.54
C HIS A 21 16.13 2.73 -2.36
N PRO A 22 15.23 3.73 -2.22
CA PRO A 22 15.22 4.50 -0.99
C PRO A 22 15.01 3.46 0.11
N LEU A 23 15.92 3.43 1.08
CA LEU A 23 15.70 2.72 2.34
C LEU A 23 14.24 2.95 2.72
N LEU A 24 13.46 1.87 2.88
CA LEU A 24 12.05 1.86 3.28
C LEU A 24 11.84 2.86 4.41
N SER A 25 11.55 4.09 4.02
CA SER A 25 11.38 5.21 4.93
C SER A 25 9.97 5.07 5.46
N ASP A 26 9.77 5.26 6.76
CA ASP A 26 8.43 5.35 7.34
C ASP A 26 7.58 6.46 6.66
N ASN A 27 8.23 7.36 5.89
CA ASN A 27 7.60 8.38 5.06
C ASN A 27 7.37 7.99 3.58
N ASP A 28 7.62 6.74 3.17
CA ASP A 28 7.23 6.25 1.85
C ASP A 28 5.71 6.07 1.79
N ILE A 29 5.06 6.73 0.84
CA ILE A 29 3.61 6.66 0.64
C ILE A 29 3.12 5.21 0.50
N ASN A 30 3.89 4.34 -0.15
CA ASN A 30 3.53 2.94 -0.34
C ASN A 30 3.49 2.18 0.99
N THR A 31 4.47 2.43 1.85
CA THR A 31 4.56 1.89 3.21
C THR A 31 3.44 2.44 4.09
N ILE A 32 3.20 3.76 4.04
CA ILE A 32 2.15 4.43 4.82
C ILE A 32 0.77 3.84 4.51
N LEU A 33 0.42 3.71 3.23
CA LEU A 33 -0.89 3.22 2.81
C LEU A 33 -1.10 1.76 3.25
N VAL A 34 -0.10 0.90 3.02
CA VAL A 34 -0.19 -0.52 3.39
C VAL A 34 -0.28 -0.68 4.91
N ASN A 35 0.56 0.01 5.66
CA ASN A 35 0.56 -0.06 7.13
C ASN A 35 -0.77 0.45 7.71
N GLY A 36 -1.28 1.58 7.19
CA GLY A 36 -2.58 2.10 7.58
C GLY A 36 -3.69 1.09 7.36
N ALA A 37 -3.76 0.48 6.17
CA ALA A 37 -4.77 -0.53 5.85
C ALA A 37 -4.65 -1.79 6.73
N GLN A 38 -3.42 -2.24 7.03
CA GLN A 38 -3.19 -3.39 7.92
C GLN A 38 -3.59 -3.11 9.38
N ILE A 39 -3.35 -1.89 9.86
CA ILE A 39 -3.80 -1.46 11.20
C ILE A 39 -5.33 -1.46 11.26
N SER A 40 -5.99 -0.86 10.28
CA SER A 40 -7.46 -0.84 10.21
C SER A 40 -8.04 -2.24 10.08
N LEU A 41 -7.44 -3.13 9.30
CA LEU A 41 -7.82 -4.55 9.22
C LEU A 41 -7.69 -5.26 10.59
N SER A 42 -6.59 -5.01 11.30
CA SER A 42 -6.37 -5.57 12.63
C SER A 42 -7.37 -5.05 13.67
N LYS A 43 -7.88 -3.83 13.49
CA LYS A 43 -8.98 -3.27 14.30
C LYS A 43 -10.32 -3.88 13.90
N LEU A 44 -10.59 -4.03 12.59
CA LEU A 44 -11.80 -4.69 12.07
C LEU A 44 -11.95 -6.11 12.62
N LYS A 45 -10.87 -6.90 12.60
CA LYS A 45 -10.84 -8.28 13.13
C LYS A 45 -11.24 -8.39 14.62
N ARG A 46 -11.02 -7.33 15.40
CA ARG A 46 -11.31 -7.29 16.85
C ARG A 46 -12.61 -6.56 17.19
N ALA A 47 -13.24 -5.91 16.22
CA ALA A 47 -14.41 -5.07 16.46
C ALA A 47 -15.67 -5.93 16.66
N GLN A 48 -16.34 -5.74 17.81
CA GLN A 48 -17.53 -6.51 18.19
C GLN A 48 -18.83 -5.85 17.73
N SER A 49 -18.90 -4.51 17.70
CA SER A 49 -20.09 -3.79 17.23
C SER A 49 -20.10 -3.61 15.71
N PHE A 50 -21.31 -3.55 15.15
CA PHE A 50 -21.51 -3.26 13.73
C PHE A 50 -20.89 -1.92 13.33
N ASP A 51 -21.16 -0.86 14.08
CA ASP A 51 -20.65 0.48 13.77
C ASP A 51 -19.13 0.51 13.73
N ALA A 52 -18.45 -0.09 14.72
CA ALA A 52 -16.99 -0.16 14.73
C ALA A 52 -16.45 -0.92 13.51
N ARG A 53 -17.08 -2.04 13.13
CA ARG A 53 -16.71 -2.75 11.90
C ARG A 53 -16.95 -1.90 10.66
N LEU A 54 -18.04 -1.15 10.59
CA LEU A 54 -18.35 -0.28 9.46
C LEU A 54 -17.29 0.83 9.32
N TYR A 55 -16.90 1.47 10.43
CA TYR A 55 -15.85 2.48 10.43
C TYR A 55 -14.51 1.94 9.92
N TYR A 56 -14.03 0.81 10.45
CA TYR A 56 -12.74 0.26 10.02
C TYR A 56 -12.78 -0.30 8.59
N TYR A 57 -13.93 -0.86 8.17
CA TYR A 57 -14.12 -1.27 6.79
C TYR A 57 -14.04 -0.07 5.82
N ALA A 58 -14.74 1.03 6.14
CA ALA A 58 -14.69 2.26 5.35
C ALA A 58 -13.27 2.84 5.28
N GLU A 59 -12.55 2.86 6.41
CA GLU A 59 -11.16 3.34 6.47
C GLU A 59 -10.23 2.53 5.55
N ILE A 60 -10.40 1.20 5.47
CA ILE A 60 -9.67 0.34 4.53
C ILE A 60 -9.99 0.71 3.07
N GLY A 61 -11.26 1.01 2.77
CA GLY A 61 -11.69 1.50 1.46
C GLY A 61 -10.99 2.80 1.04
N VAL A 62 -10.77 3.72 1.99
CA VAL A 62 -10.06 4.98 1.71
C VAL A 62 -8.62 4.73 1.25
N TYR A 63 -7.88 3.81 1.87
CA TYR A 63 -6.51 3.51 1.42
C TYR A 63 -6.47 2.95 -0.01
N LEU A 64 -7.43 2.09 -0.37
CA LEU A 64 -7.56 1.57 -1.73
C LEU A 64 -7.89 2.69 -2.72
N GLU A 65 -8.82 3.58 -2.40
CA GLU A 65 -9.18 4.71 -3.26
C GLU A 65 -7.98 5.64 -3.49
N VAL A 66 -7.24 5.98 -2.44
CA VAL A 66 -6.01 6.79 -2.55
C VAL A 66 -5.00 6.09 -3.47
N SER A 67 -4.91 4.76 -3.42
CA SER A 67 -4.00 3.99 -4.29
C SER A 67 -4.27 4.14 -5.79
N LEU A 68 -5.51 4.50 -6.17
CA LEU A 68 -5.92 4.75 -7.55
C LEU A 68 -5.55 6.16 -8.05
N SER A 69 -5.05 7.03 -7.17
CA SER A 69 -4.64 8.39 -7.52
C SER A 69 -3.43 8.37 -8.46
N ARG A 70 -3.54 9.12 -9.57
CA ARG A 70 -2.45 9.27 -10.56
C ARG A 70 -1.41 10.29 -10.07
N GLY A 71 -0.13 10.03 -10.37
CA GLY A 71 0.96 10.95 -10.08
C GLY A 71 1.52 10.93 -8.65
N ALA A 72 0.96 10.11 -7.75
CA ALA A 72 1.38 10.02 -6.35
C ALA A 72 2.56 9.05 -6.09
N GLY A 73 3.14 8.44 -7.13
CA GLY A 73 4.24 7.47 -6.97
C GLY A 73 3.82 6.14 -6.34
N ILE A 74 2.53 5.80 -6.39
CA ILE A 74 2.00 4.55 -5.83
C ILE A 74 2.32 3.39 -6.78
N LEU A 75 2.89 2.33 -6.23
CA LEU A 75 3.32 1.14 -6.96
C LEU A 75 2.14 0.20 -7.23
N ASP A 76 2.21 -0.56 -8.33
CA ASP A 76 1.19 -1.57 -8.64
C ASP A 76 1.10 -2.65 -7.55
N ALA A 77 2.25 -3.09 -7.03
CA ALA A 77 2.29 -4.03 -5.90
C ALA A 77 1.54 -3.50 -4.67
N THR A 78 1.62 -2.20 -4.40
CA THR A 78 0.89 -1.54 -3.31
C THR A 78 -0.61 -1.55 -3.57
N ARG A 79 -1.05 -1.24 -4.80
CA ARG A 79 -2.47 -1.31 -5.19
C ARG A 79 -3.02 -2.72 -5.02
N GLU A 80 -2.31 -3.72 -5.54
CA GLU A 80 -2.71 -5.12 -5.41
C GLU A 80 -2.79 -5.57 -3.95
N GLN A 81 -1.85 -5.15 -3.11
CA GLN A 81 -1.87 -5.46 -1.70
C GLN A 81 -3.07 -4.81 -0.99
N LEU A 82 -3.36 -3.56 -1.28
CA LEU A 82 -4.53 -2.86 -0.75
C LEU A 82 -5.84 -3.51 -1.22
N GLN A 83 -5.88 -4.00 -2.46
CA GLN A 83 -7.04 -4.74 -2.98
C GLN A 83 -7.25 -6.06 -2.25
N ARG A 84 -6.16 -6.80 -1.95
CA ARG A 84 -6.24 -8.02 -1.12
C ARG A 84 -6.74 -7.73 0.29
N ILE A 85 -6.21 -6.69 0.93
CA ILE A 85 -6.65 -6.26 2.27
C ILE A 85 -8.13 -5.86 2.25
N HIS A 86 -8.57 -5.09 1.26
CA HIS A 86 -9.96 -4.67 1.11
C HIS A 86 -10.90 -5.87 0.87
N THR A 87 -10.46 -6.86 0.09
CA THR A 87 -11.22 -8.10 -0.16
C THR A 87 -11.41 -8.87 1.15
N GLU A 88 -10.34 -9.07 1.92
CA GLU A 88 -10.41 -9.71 3.23
C GLU A 88 -11.34 -8.96 4.19
N ALA A 89 -11.22 -7.63 4.24
CA ALA A 89 -12.08 -6.78 5.06
C ALA A 89 -13.56 -6.90 4.67
N THR A 90 -13.84 -6.99 3.37
CA THR A 90 -15.20 -7.19 2.85
C THR A 90 -15.78 -8.51 3.35
N HIS A 91 -15.02 -9.60 3.27
CA HIS A 91 -15.46 -10.90 3.79
C HIS A 91 -15.74 -10.84 5.30
N LEU A 92 -14.81 -10.31 6.09
CA LEU A 92 -14.96 -10.19 7.54
C LEU A 92 -16.19 -9.37 7.95
N HIS A 93 -16.39 -8.20 7.32
CA HIS A 93 -17.53 -7.35 7.64
C HIS A 93 -18.86 -8.02 7.27
N MET A 94 -18.94 -8.62 6.08
CA MET A 94 -20.17 -9.23 5.59
C MET A 94 -20.54 -10.52 6.33
N ASP A 95 -19.56 -11.35 6.65
CA ASP A 95 -19.82 -12.60 7.39
C ASP A 95 -20.28 -12.33 8.82
N ALA A 96 -19.67 -11.34 9.50
CA ALA A 96 -20.14 -10.91 10.82
C ALA A 96 -21.59 -10.40 10.80
N ASN A 97 -22.02 -9.73 9.73
CA ASN A 97 -23.41 -9.28 9.59
C ASN A 97 -24.38 -10.43 9.33
N LYS A 98 -23.98 -11.43 8.53
CA LYS A 98 -24.78 -12.65 8.36
C LYS A 98 -25.00 -13.36 9.68
N THR A 99 -23.96 -13.50 10.50
CA THR A 99 -24.08 -14.12 11.83
C THR A 99 -25.01 -13.34 12.75
N LEU A 100 -24.91 -12.01 12.77
CA LEU A 100 -25.83 -11.18 13.57
C LEU A 100 -27.28 -11.31 13.12
N ASN A 101 -27.54 -11.33 11.81
CA ASN A 101 -28.89 -11.44 11.26
C ASN A 101 -29.46 -12.87 11.33
N ALA A 102 -28.64 -13.90 11.48
CA ALA A 102 -29.07 -15.29 11.62
C ALA A 102 -29.43 -15.68 13.07
N VAL A 103 -28.99 -14.88 14.04
CA VAL A 103 -29.26 -15.08 15.48
C VAL A 103 -30.30 -14.07 16.01
N GLY A 104 -30.71 -13.11 15.17
CA GLY A 104 -31.76 -12.12 15.45
C GLY A 104 -33.16 -12.58 15.11
#